data_AF-A0A7V6SLL5-F1
#
_entry.id   AF-A0A7V6SLL5-F1
#
_cell.length_a   1.000
_cell.length_b   1.000
_cell.length_c   1.000
_cell.angle_alpha   90.00
_cell.angle_beta   90.00
_cell.angle_gamma   90.00
#
_symmetry.space_group_name_H-M   'P 1'
#
loop_
_entity.id
_entity.type
_entity.pdbx_description
1 polymer ?
#
loop_
_entity_poly.entity_id
_entity_poly.type
_entity_poly.pdbx_seq_one_letter_code
_entity_poly.pdbx_strand_id
1 'polypeptide(L)' 'MITIRPVSDLRNRFTEIEKTVKEGTPVYLTKNGYGTMVVMSLEH' A
#
# COMPACT_ATOMS: atom_id res chain seq x y z
N MET A 1 -1.04 12.23 4.90
CA MET A 1 0.08 11.56 5.62
C MET A 1 0.55 10.40 4.75
N ILE A 2 1.85 10.18 4.61
CA ILE A 2 2.38 9.08 3.77
C ILE A 2 2.16 7.76 4.50
N THR A 3 1.47 6.82 3.87
CA THR A 3 1.28 5.46 4.40
C THR A 3 2.35 4.54 3.86
N ILE A 4 3.27 4.08 4.72
CA ILE A 4 4.36 3.15 4.37
C ILE A 4 4.09 1.79 5.04
N ARG A 5 4.14 0.71 4.27
CA ARG A 5 3.91 -0.66 4.76
C ARG A 5 4.96 -1.65 4.21
N PRO A 6 5.24 -2.77 4.89
CA PRO A 6 6.08 -3.81 4.31
C PRO A 6 5.35 -4.52 3.18
N VAL A 7 6.08 -5.00 2.17
CA VAL A 7 5.49 -5.74 1.03
C VAL A 7 4.72 -6.99 1.47
N SER A 8 5.05 -7.57 2.63
CA SER A 8 4.31 -8.69 3.22
C SER A 8 2.86 -8.36 3.54
N ASP A 9 2.52 -7.08 3.75
CA ASP A 9 1.13 -6.67 4.03
C ASP A 9 0.22 -6.87 2.82
N LEU A 10 0.75 -6.94 1.59
CA LEU A 10 -0.04 -7.33 0.43
C LEU A 10 -0.69 -8.72 0.60
N ARG A 11 -0.01 -9.63 1.31
CA ARG A 11 -0.57 -10.95 1.64
C ARG A 11 -1.39 -10.91 2.93
N ASN A 12 -0.85 -10.26 3.96
CA ASN A 12 -1.37 -10.40 5.32
C ASN A 12 -2.49 -9.40 5.67
N ARG A 13 -2.57 -8.28 4.95
CA ARG A 13 -3.46 -7.14 5.24
C ARG A 13 -4.03 -6.53 3.96
N PHE A 14 -4.26 -7.36 2.94
CA PHE A 14 -4.71 -6.89 1.63
C PHE A 14 -5.97 -6.01 1.72
N THR A 15 -6.99 -6.44 2.47
CA THR A 15 -8.25 -5.71 2.62
C THR A 15 -8.07 -4.31 3.20
N GLU A 16 -7.14 -4.11 4.14
CA GLU A 16 -6.82 -2.77 4.66
C GLU A 16 -6.18 -1.91 3.57
N ILE A 17 -5.20 -2.46 2.84
CA ILE A 17 -4.50 -1.75 1.76
C ILE A 17 -5.50 -1.37 0.66
N GLU A 18 -6.35 -2.31 0.24
CA GLU A 18 -7.36 -2.11 -0.81
C GLU A 18 -8.31 -0.98 -0.42
N LYS A 19 -8.80 -0.96 0.82
CA LYS A 19 -9.66 0.11 1.30
C LYS A 19 -8.97 1.48 1.23
N THR A 20 -7.73 1.58 1.73
CA THR A 20 -6.97 2.84 1.71
C THR A 20 -6.76 3.36 0.28
N VAL A 21 -6.41 2.49 -0.67
CA VAL A 21 -6.17 2.93 -2.05
C VAL A 21 -7.44 3.26 -2.80
N LYS A 22 -8.58 2.63 -2.47
CA LYS A 22 -9.91 3.00 -2.98
C LYS A 22 -10.39 4.36 -2.47
N GLU A 23 -9.92 4.80 -1.31
CA GLU A 23 -10.16 6.15 -0.78
C GLU A 23 -9.25 7.21 -1.45
N GLY A 24 -8.53 6.85 -2.51
CA GLY A 24 -7.64 7.75 -3.25
C GLY A 24 -6.27 7.98 -2.58
N THR A 25 -5.95 7.26 -1.51
CA THR A 25 -4.69 7.42 -0.79
C THR A 25 -3.66 6.37 -1.24
N PRO A 26 -2.50 6.76 -1.79
CA PRO A 26 -1.47 5.81 -2.18
C PRO A 26 -0.83 5.11 -0.97
N VAL A 27 -0.48 3.83 -1.14
CA VAL A 27 0.30 3.06 -0.13
C VAL A 27 1.69 2.77 -0.69
N TYR A 28 2.70 3.24 0.02
CA TYR A 28 4.11 3.01 -0.32
C TYR A 28 4.57 1.71 0.33
N LEU A 29 5.18 0.83 -0.44
CA LEU A 29 5.68 -0.46 0.04
C LEU A 29 7.19 -0.44 0.22
N THR A 30 7.63 -1.12 1.27
CA THR A 30 9.05 -1.36 1.56
C THR A 30 9.37 -2.85 1.56
N LYS A 31 10.60 -3.17 1.16
CA LYS A 31 11.20 -4.50 1.33
C LYS A 31 12.50 -4.32 2.09
N ASN A 32 12.62 -4.96 3.25
CA ASN A 32 13.78 -4.86 4.13
C ASN A 32 14.18 -3.40 4.48
N GLY A 33 13.19 -2.53 4.69
CA GLY A 33 13.42 -1.11 5.04
C GLY A 33 13.64 -0.18 3.85
N TYR A 34 13.77 -0.69 2.62
CA TYR A 34 13.96 0.12 1.43
C TYR A 34 12.66 0.24 0.65
N GLY A 35 12.34 1.46 0.19
CA GLY A 35 11.19 1.71 -0.68
C GLY A 35 11.32 0.89 -1.97
N THR A 36 10.24 0.21 -2.37
CA THR A 36 10.27 -0.66 -3.55
C THR A 36 9.21 -0.31 -4.58
N MET A 37 7.98 0.02 -4.16
CA MET A 37 6.88 0.32 -5.08
C MET A 37 5.73 1.05 -4.38
N VAL A 38 4.74 1.50 -5.15
CA VAL A 38 3.52 2.14 -4.66
C VAL A 38 2.30 1.38 -5.18
N VAL A 39 1.26 1.28 -4.35
CA VAL A 39 -0.04 0.71 -4.69
C VAL A 39 -1.08 1.83 -4.72
N MET A 40 -1.89 1.87 -5.78
CA MET A 40 -2.99 2.81 -5.98
C MET A 40 -4.18 2.08 -6.60
N SER A 41 -5.38 2.58 -6.38
CA SER A 41 -6.56 2.13 -7.13
C SER A 41 -6.44 2.61 -8.57
N LEU A 42 -6.88 1.78 -9.52
CA LEU A 42 -6.95 2.14 -10.94
C LEU A 42 -8.23 2.94 -11.25
N GLU A 43 -9.27 2.74 -10.46
CA GLU A 43 -10.55 3.44 -10.57
C GLU A 43 -10.64 4.49 -9.45
N HIS A 44 -11.27 5.63 -9.74
CA HIS A 44 -11.53 6.71 -8.79
C HIS A 44 -13.02 6.76 -8.48
#